data_AF-A0A1H9M3N3-F1
#
_entry.id   AF-A0A1H9M3N3-F1
#
_cell.length_a   1.000
_cell.length_b   1.000
_cell.length_c   1.000
_cell.angle_alpha   90.00
_cell.angle_beta   90.00
_cell.angle_gamma   90.00
#
_symmetry.space_group_name_H-M   'P 1'
#
loop_
_entity.id
_entity.type
_entity.pdbx_description
1 polymer ?
#
loop_
_entity_poly.entity_id
_entity_poly.type
_entity_poly.pdbx_seq_one_letter_code
_entity_poly.pdbx_strand_id
1 'polypeptide(L)'
;MPTQFPDERPTERHVAPDPALMEAARARGRARWAAAGRPPAQEEEPPSHPVRLRTAAVAATAALLVLAGVAVVTFDGGSDDSGAGTAQPAHSYLPGLITPPEDLPEQNWPVAADPATASPAPGLVPTGTQAVVPPATRAAGGTRSFTTGPGCGGYTGVGSYRDGRKGWVDHGDGRCGSTFVSIPMSGDARRDDGSAYGMWTFAASGTCEISVHVPNGSLEQVGGNPTVYYVFDRNGVGGTPMASFAIKQVDKRGQWVTAGRFKASGNLTVQLLTRGQDRNGAGPTHAHHAASAVRADCTP
;
A
#
# COMPACT_ATOMS: atom_id res chain seq x y z
N MET A 1 -42.15 -45.61 2.44
CA MET A 1 -41.06 -45.95 1.51
C MET A 1 -39.79 -45.26 2.01
N PRO A 2 -38.76 -45.99 2.45
CA PRO A 2 -37.51 -45.38 2.91
C PRO A 2 -36.62 -45.07 1.71
N THR A 3 -36.23 -43.81 1.55
CA THR A 3 -35.23 -43.38 0.57
C THR A 3 -33.84 -43.58 1.15
N GLN A 4 -33.11 -44.55 0.60
CA GLN A 4 -31.68 -44.76 0.82
C GLN A 4 -30.89 -43.60 0.20
N PHE A 5 -30.02 -42.97 0.99
CA PHE A 5 -28.97 -42.09 0.48
C PHE A 5 -27.77 -42.94 0.03
N PRO A 6 -27.15 -42.64 -1.13
CA PRO A 6 -25.96 -43.35 -1.58
C PRO A 6 -24.71 -42.91 -0.80
N ASP A 7 -23.85 -43.88 -0.49
CA ASP A 7 -22.53 -43.75 0.14
C ASP A 7 -21.66 -42.66 -0.52
N GLU A 8 -21.15 -41.74 0.31
CA GLU A 8 -20.08 -40.81 -0.04
C GLU A 8 -18.78 -41.57 -0.34
N ARG A 9 -18.11 -41.19 -1.44
CA ARG A 9 -16.79 -41.76 -1.79
C ARG A 9 -15.70 -41.22 -0.86
N PRO A 10 -14.67 -42.01 -0.53
CA PRO A 10 -13.59 -41.57 0.33
C PRO A 10 -12.83 -40.39 -0.28
N THR A 11 -12.68 -39.33 0.50
CA THR A 11 -11.83 -38.16 0.21
C THR A 11 -10.41 -38.56 -0.15
N GLU A 12 -9.95 -38.00 -1.26
CA GLU A 12 -8.63 -38.14 -1.87
C GLU A 12 -7.55 -37.71 -0.85
N ARG A 13 -6.85 -38.71 -0.27
CA ARG A 13 -5.70 -38.47 0.61
C ARG A 13 -4.66 -37.68 -0.17
N HIS A 14 -4.33 -36.49 0.31
CA HIS A 14 -3.22 -35.70 -0.19
C HIS A 14 -1.92 -36.47 0.07
N VAL A 15 -1.47 -37.21 -0.95
CA VAL A 15 -0.19 -37.93 -0.91
C VAL A 15 0.91 -36.88 -0.91
N ALA A 16 1.70 -36.84 0.15
CA ALA A 16 2.88 -35.99 0.21
C ALA A 16 3.77 -36.29 -1.00
N PRO A 17 4.31 -35.27 -1.69
CA PRO A 17 5.11 -35.46 -2.89
C PRO A 17 6.33 -36.34 -2.57
N ASP A 18 6.55 -37.32 -3.44
CA ASP A 18 7.62 -38.33 -3.31
C ASP A 18 8.98 -37.64 -3.08
N PRO A 19 9.69 -37.95 -1.97
CA PRO A 19 10.99 -37.35 -1.66
C PRO A 19 12.02 -37.57 -2.76
N ALA A 20 11.97 -38.68 -3.51
CA ALA A 20 12.87 -38.92 -4.63
C ALA A 20 12.62 -37.94 -5.78
N LEU A 21 11.37 -37.56 -6.00
CA LEU A 21 10.96 -36.59 -7.03
C LEU A 21 11.40 -35.17 -6.65
N MET A 22 11.34 -34.85 -5.36
CA MET A 22 11.89 -33.60 -4.80
C MET A 22 13.41 -33.53 -4.91
N GLU A 23 14.11 -34.63 -4.67
CA GLU A 23 15.56 -34.70 -4.83
C GLU A 23 16.01 -34.58 -6.28
N ALA A 24 15.30 -35.24 -7.21
CA ALA A 24 15.50 -35.10 -8.65
C ALA A 24 15.26 -33.66 -9.14
N ALA A 25 14.25 -32.96 -8.57
CA ALA A 25 14.02 -31.56 -8.85
C ALA A 25 15.18 -30.65 -8.38
N ARG A 26 15.71 -30.89 -7.18
CA ARG A 26 16.90 -30.17 -6.67
C ARG A 26 18.15 -30.44 -7.51
N ALA A 27 18.36 -31.68 -7.96
CA ALA A 27 19.46 -32.04 -8.85
C ALA A 27 19.39 -31.29 -10.20
N ARG A 28 18.20 -31.23 -10.82
CA ARG A 28 17.99 -30.45 -12.06
C ARG A 28 18.19 -28.95 -11.86
N GLY A 29 17.80 -28.42 -10.70
CA GLY A 29 18.09 -27.04 -10.31
C GLY A 29 19.59 -26.77 -10.29
N ARG A 30 20.38 -27.61 -9.58
CA ARG A 30 21.84 -27.49 -9.50
C ARG A 30 22.53 -27.54 -10.87
N ALA A 31 22.09 -28.44 -11.76
CA ALA A 31 22.64 -28.52 -13.12
C ALA A 31 22.36 -27.27 -13.96
N ARG A 32 21.17 -26.66 -13.82
CA ARG A 32 20.83 -25.39 -14.50
C ARG A 32 21.68 -24.23 -14.00
N TRP A 33 21.96 -24.17 -12.70
CA TRP A 33 22.84 -23.14 -12.13
C TRP A 33 24.30 -23.31 -12.57
N ALA A 34 24.80 -24.54 -12.66
CA ALA A 34 26.14 -24.83 -13.17
C ALA A 34 26.30 -24.46 -14.65
N ALA A 35 25.26 -24.67 -15.48
CA ALA A 35 25.26 -24.28 -16.89
C ALA A 35 25.15 -22.77 -17.12
N ALA A 36 24.67 -22.00 -16.13
CA ALA A 36 24.48 -20.56 -16.25
C ALA A 36 25.76 -19.72 -16.06
N GLY A 37 26.92 -20.35 -15.84
CA GLY A 37 28.23 -19.69 -15.84
C GLY A 37 28.44 -18.60 -14.78
N ARG A 38 27.54 -18.48 -13.80
CA ARG A 38 27.73 -17.57 -12.66
C ARG A 38 28.52 -18.30 -11.59
N PRO A 39 29.73 -17.84 -11.23
CA PRO A 39 30.42 -18.39 -10.06
C PRO A 39 29.53 -18.16 -8.82
N PRO A 40 29.54 -19.08 -7.84
CA PRO A 40 28.87 -18.83 -6.57
C PRO A 40 29.42 -17.52 -6.00
N ALA A 41 28.52 -16.64 -5.55
CA ALA A 41 28.92 -15.47 -4.79
C ALA A 41 29.79 -15.97 -3.64
N GLN A 42 31.04 -15.50 -3.58
CA GLN A 42 31.88 -15.77 -2.44
C GLN A 42 31.16 -15.23 -1.21
N GLU A 43 30.93 -16.12 -0.25
CA GLU A 43 30.49 -15.74 1.09
C GLU A 43 31.60 -14.86 1.64
N GLU A 44 31.35 -13.54 1.65
CA GLU A 44 32.29 -12.54 2.12
C GLU A 44 32.48 -12.76 3.62
N GLU A 45 33.64 -13.28 4.00
CA GLU A 45 34.06 -13.43 5.39
C GLU A 45 33.95 -12.05 6.07
N PRO A 46 33.26 -11.94 7.22
CA PRO A 46 33.12 -10.66 7.89
C PRO A 46 34.51 -10.11 8.25
N PRO A 47 34.74 -8.79 8.09
CA PRO A 47 36.07 -8.22 8.30
C PRO A 47 36.57 -8.51 9.71
N SER A 48 37.71 -9.21 9.76
CA SER A 48 38.47 -9.47 10.98
C SER A 48 38.98 -8.14 11.55
N HIS A 49 38.25 -7.61 12.53
CA HIS A 49 38.73 -6.45 13.29
C HIS A 49 39.94 -6.86 14.15
N PRO A 50 41.10 -6.18 14.05
CA PRO A 50 42.23 -6.45 14.91
C PRO A 50 41.89 -5.99 16.33
N VAL A 51 41.64 -6.95 17.21
CA VAL A 51 41.45 -6.70 18.65
C VAL A 51 42.78 -6.19 19.20
N ARG A 52 42.79 -4.92 19.62
CA ARG A 52 43.94 -4.30 20.28
C ARG A 52 44.22 -4.98 21.63
N LEU A 53 45.33 -5.69 21.67
CA LEU A 53 45.92 -6.31 22.84
C LEU A 53 46.45 -5.22 23.81
N ARG A 54 45.73 -4.92 24.90
CA ARG A 54 46.29 -4.29 26.12
C ARG A 54 45.58 -4.77 27.38
N THR A 55 46.26 -5.66 28.11
CA THR A 55 46.33 -5.79 29.58
C THR A 55 45.04 -5.75 30.41
N ALA A 56 44.66 -6.90 30.99
CA ALA A 56 44.45 -7.04 32.43
C ALA A 56 44.47 -8.53 32.83
N ALA A 57 45.21 -8.82 33.89
CA ALA A 57 45.43 -10.13 34.47
C ALA A 57 44.38 -10.49 35.53
N VAL A 58 44.40 -11.77 35.93
CA VAL A 58 43.87 -12.38 37.17
C VAL A 58 42.38 -12.72 37.19
N ALA A 59 42.06 -14.01 37.04
CA ALA A 59 41.63 -14.86 38.16
C ALA A 59 41.44 -16.32 37.70
N ALA A 60 42.18 -17.22 38.35
CA ALA A 60 41.98 -18.66 38.28
C ALA A 60 40.91 -19.11 39.29
N THR A 61 40.50 -20.38 39.17
CA THR A 61 39.52 -21.17 39.97
C THR A 61 38.05 -21.03 39.50
N ALA A 62 37.26 -22.08 39.28
CA ALA A 62 37.36 -23.49 39.64
C ALA A 62 36.63 -24.37 38.60
N ALA A 63 37.14 -25.58 38.41
CA ALA A 63 36.47 -26.65 37.68
C ALA A 63 35.47 -27.40 38.58
N LEU A 64 34.51 -28.05 37.92
CA LEU A 64 33.77 -29.27 38.30
C LEU A 64 32.47 -29.16 39.16
N LEU A 65 31.46 -29.86 38.61
CA LEU A 65 30.23 -30.42 39.20
C LEU A 65 29.00 -29.50 39.28
N VAL A 66 28.01 -29.69 38.39
CA VAL A 66 26.71 -30.32 38.73
C VAL A 66 26.10 -30.92 37.45
N LEU A 67 26.09 -32.25 37.38
CA LEU A 67 25.11 -33.05 36.67
C LEU A 67 23.75 -32.90 37.39
N ALA A 68 22.70 -32.46 36.69
CA ALA A 68 21.29 -32.91 36.87
C ALA A 68 20.31 -31.91 36.24
N GLY A 69 19.34 -32.42 35.47
CA GLY A 69 18.02 -31.78 35.36
C GLY A 69 17.67 -31.13 34.03
N VAL A 70 17.75 -31.88 32.90
CA VAL A 70 16.88 -31.58 31.76
C VAL A 70 15.47 -32.06 32.11
N ALA A 71 14.65 -31.17 32.66
CA ALA A 71 13.20 -31.37 32.70
C ALA A 71 12.62 -30.87 31.37
N VAL A 72 12.28 -31.83 30.52
CA VAL A 72 11.45 -31.64 29.34
C VAL A 72 10.07 -31.21 29.82
N VAL A 73 9.67 -29.97 29.52
CA VAL A 73 8.27 -29.56 29.59
C VAL A 73 7.76 -29.50 28.15
N THR A 74 7.16 -30.60 27.70
CA THR A 74 6.28 -30.63 26.54
C THR A 74 5.02 -29.86 26.88
N PHE A 75 4.83 -28.69 26.27
CA PHE A 75 3.49 -28.12 26.13
C PHE A 75 2.94 -28.54 24.77
N ASP A 76 2.03 -29.52 24.87
CA ASP A 76 1.00 -29.83 23.90
C ASP A 76 0.15 -28.57 23.68
N GLY A 77 0.15 -28.06 22.44
CA GLY A 77 -0.58 -26.88 22.04
C GLY A 77 -1.22 -27.13 20.68
N GLY A 78 -2.47 -27.60 20.72
CA GLY A 78 -3.26 -28.01 19.58
C GLY A 78 -3.29 -26.97 18.45
N SER A 79 -3.04 -27.45 17.23
CA SER A 79 -3.25 -26.71 15.99
C SER A 79 -4.69 -26.93 15.53
N ASP A 80 -5.57 -26.01 15.88
CA ASP A 80 -6.88 -25.87 15.23
C ASP A 80 -6.66 -25.19 13.86
N ASP A 81 -6.42 -26.02 12.84
CA ASP A 81 -6.37 -25.59 11.44
C ASP A 81 -7.80 -25.42 10.91
N SER A 82 -8.41 -24.27 11.23
CA SER A 82 -9.62 -23.80 10.57
C SER A 82 -9.23 -22.98 9.34
N GLY A 83 -8.74 -23.68 8.31
CA GLY A 83 -8.53 -23.15 6.97
C GLY A 83 -9.86 -22.77 6.30
N ALA A 84 -10.45 -21.66 6.72
CA ALA A 84 -11.45 -20.96 5.92
C ALA A 84 -10.72 -20.40 4.69
N GLY A 85 -10.80 -21.14 3.58
CA GLY A 85 -10.51 -20.61 2.27
C GLY A 85 -11.43 -19.41 2.02
N THR A 86 -10.94 -18.21 2.33
CA THR A 86 -11.52 -16.97 1.83
C THR A 86 -11.35 -17.00 0.33
N ALA A 87 -12.37 -17.53 -0.35
CA ALA A 87 -12.63 -17.21 -1.74
C ALA A 87 -12.50 -15.69 -1.87
N GLN A 88 -11.50 -15.25 -2.64
CA GLN A 88 -11.42 -13.87 -3.09
C GLN A 88 -12.78 -13.54 -3.72
N PRO A 89 -13.53 -12.54 -3.23
CA PRO A 89 -14.71 -12.10 -3.93
C PRO A 89 -14.26 -11.65 -5.32
N ALA A 90 -14.84 -12.24 -6.36
CA ALA A 90 -14.84 -11.63 -7.68
C ALA A 90 -15.61 -10.31 -7.54
N HIS A 91 -14.90 -9.24 -7.19
CA HIS A 91 -15.50 -7.93 -7.05
C HIS A 91 -15.99 -7.48 -8.42
N SER A 92 -17.28 -7.16 -8.44
CA SER A 92 -17.96 -6.49 -9.54
C SER A 92 -17.14 -5.27 -9.94
N TYR A 93 -16.50 -5.38 -11.10
CA TYR A 93 -16.03 -4.23 -11.85
C TYR A 93 -17.22 -3.29 -12.02
N LEU A 94 -17.13 -2.04 -11.53
CA LEU A 94 -18.01 -0.98 -11.97
C LEU A 94 -17.48 -0.51 -13.33
N PRO A 95 -18.11 -0.86 -14.47
CA PRO A 95 -17.74 -0.32 -15.76
C PRO A 95 -18.34 1.08 -15.87
N GLY A 96 -17.51 2.12 -16.05
CA GLY A 96 -18.07 3.45 -16.25
C GLY A 96 -17.15 4.68 -16.24
N LEU A 97 -15.83 4.55 -16.06
CA LEU A 97 -14.93 5.72 -16.07
C LEU A 97 -13.65 5.52 -16.90
N ILE A 98 -13.75 4.75 -17.99
CA ILE A 98 -12.79 4.80 -19.08
C ILE A 98 -13.60 5.00 -20.36
N THR A 99 -13.83 6.27 -20.74
CA THR A 99 -14.04 6.57 -22.15
C THR A 99 -12.67 6.39 -22.84
N PRO A 100 -12.54 5.51 -23.85
CA PRO A 100 -11.35 5.51 -24.71
C PRO A 100 -11.24 6.87 -25.42
N PRO A 101 -10.03 7.32 -25.83
CA PRO A 101 -9.89 8.54 -26.60
C PRO A 101 -10.40 8.28 -28.02
N GLU A 102 -11.65 8.63 -28.28
CA GLU A 102 -12.12 8.91 -29.63
C GLU A 102 -11.89 10.39 -29.94
N ASP A 103 -11.41 10.63 -31.15
CA ASP A 103 -10.98 11.89 -31.73
C ASP A 103 -11.99 13.04 -31.52
N LEU A 104 -11.51 14.15 -30.94
CA LEU A 104 -12.23 15.42 -30.93
C LEU A 104 -11.83 16.24 -32.18
N PRO A 105 -12.78 16.82 -32.91
CA PRO A 105 -12.48 17.71 -34.03
C PRO A 105 -11.86 19.02 -33.55
N GLU A 106 -10.88 19.52 -34.31
CA GLU A 106 -10.20 20.79 -34.12
C GLU A 106 -11.20 21.97 -34.06
N GLN A 107 -11.26 22.65 -32.91
CA GLN A 107 -11.93 23.94 -32.79
C GLN A 107 -10.97 25.07 -33.16
N ASN A 108 -11.28 25.68 -34.30
CA ASN A 108 -10.62 26.84 -34.88
C ASN A 108 -11.00 28.11 -34.09
N TRP A 109 -10.01 28.81 -33.52
CA TRP A 109 -10.18 30.14 -32.94
C TRP A 109 -9.85 31.23 -33.99
N PRO A 110 -10.67 32.27 -34.16
CA PRO A 110 -10.19 33.50 -34.77
C PRO A 110 -9.67 34.49 -33.72
N VAL A 111 -8.52 35.09 -34.08
CA VAL A 111 -7.74 36.09 -33.35
C VAL A 111 -8.27 37.51 -33.59
N ALA A 112 -8.32 38.29 -32.50
CA ALA A 112 -8.16 39.74 -32.30
C ALA A 112 -8.84 40.79 -33.21
N ALA A 113 -9.50 41.75 -32.56
CA ALA A 113 -9.30 43.19 -32.81
C ALA A 113 -9.51 43.98 -31.50
N ASP A 114 -8.66 45.00 -31.31
CA ASP A 114 -8.37 45.77 -30.10
C ASP A 114 -9.15 47.14 -30.10
N PRO A 115 -8.84 48.19 -29.31
CA PRO A 115 -9.71 48.77 -28.28
C PRO A 115 -10.15 50.23 -28.54
N ALA A 116 -11.19 50.73 -27.86
CA ALA A 116 -11.42 52.19 -27.72
C ALA A 116 -12.36 52.57 -26.55
N THR A 117 -11.75 53.15 -25.52
CA THR A 117 -12.10 54.40 -24.80
C THR A 117 -13.58 54.81 -24.61
N ALA A 118 -14.04 54.93 -23.35
CA ALA A 118 -14.78 56.11 -22.84
C ALA A 118 -14.96 56.08 -21.30
N SER A 119 -14.71 57.24 -20.69
CA SER A 119 -14.73 57.56 -19.24
C SER A 119 -16.14 57.96 -18.73
N PRO A 120 -16.32 58.30 -17.43
CA PRO A 120 -17.56 58.06 -16.65
C PRO A 120 -18.51 59.27 -16.55
N ALA A 121 -19.73 59.03 -16.09
CA ALA A 121 -20.59 60.06 -15.50
C ALA A 121 -21.45 59.51 -14.32
N PRO A 122 -21.82 60.35 -13.32
CA PRO A 122 -22.29 59.91 -12.01
C PRO A 122 -23.78 60.19 -11.73
N GLY A 123 -24.31 59.47 -10.74
CA GLY A 123 -25.45 59.92 -9.92
C GLY A 123 -26.76 59.17 -10.16
N LEU A 124 -27.27 58.52 -9.11
CA LEU A 124 -28.55 58.84 -8.45
C LEU A 124 -28.87 57.74 -7.41
N VAL A 125 -28.98 58.16 -6.15
CA VAL A 125 -29.57 57.40 -5.04
C VAL A 125 -31.09 57.26 -5.24
N PRO A 126 -31.70 56.17 -4.74
CA PRO A 126 -32.72 56.40 -3.73
C PRO A 126 -32.69 55.41 -2.55
N THR A 127 -33.39 55.88 -1.53
CA THR A 127 -33.46 55.53 -0.11
C THR A 127 -34.21 54.23 0.19
N GLY A 128 -33.66 53.45 1.13
CA GLY A 128 -34.38 52.88 2.29
C GLY A 128 -35.43 51.79 2.07
N THR A 129 -35.03 50.55 2.33
CA THR A 129 -35.93 49.51 2.88
C THR A 129 -35.22 48.79 4.02
N GLN A 130 -35.86 48.75 5.19
CA GLN A 130 -35.38 48.06 6.40
C GLN A 130 -35.12 46.58 6.10
N ALA A 131 -33.86 46.15 6.25
CA ALA A 131 -33.51 44.74 6.25
C ALA A 131 -33.94 44.13 7.59
N VAL A 132 -34.97 43.29 7.52
CA VAL A 132 -35.31 42.31 8.56
C VAL A 132 -34.04 41.49 8.84
N VAL A 133 -33.61 41.48 10.10
CA VAL A 133 -32.51 40.63 10.56
C VAL A 133 -32.86 39.18 10.23
N PRO A 134 -32.10 38.47 9.38
CA PRO A 134 -32.33 37.06 9.15
C PRO A 134 -32.18 36.32 10.49
N PRO A 135 -33.05 35.34 10.82
CA PRO A 135 -32.79 34.48 11.96
C PRO A 135 -31.41 33.87 11.78
N ALA A 136 -30.60 33.88 12.84
CA ALA A 136 -29.26 33.32 12.85
C ALA A 136 -29.30 31.90 12.28
N THR A 137 -28.91 31.75 11.01
CA THR A 137 -28.64 30.47 10.39
C THR A 137 -27.53 29.84 11.22
N ARG A 138 -27.85 28.72 11.88
CA ARG A 138 -26.84 27.81 12.45
C ARG A 138 -25.70 27.70 11.43
N ALA A 139 -24.48 27.95 11.88
CA ALA A 139 -23.29 27.90 11.04
C ALA A 139 -23.32 26.63 10.18
N ALA A 140 -23.33 26.81 8.86
CA ALA A 140 -23.16 25.72 7.92
C ALA A 140 -21.85 25.02 8.30
N GLY A 141 -21.93 23.74 8.69
CA GLY A 141 -20.76 22.97 9.09
C GLY A 141 -19.78 22.92 7.91
N GLY A 142 -18.68 23.66 8.02
CA GLY A 142 -17.68 23.78 6.98
C GLY A 142 -16.96 22.46 6.71
N THR A 143 -16.42 22.32 5.50
CA THR A 143 -15.54 21.22 5.12
C THR A 143 -14.31 21.18 6.05
N ARG A 144 -14.03 20.02 6.63
CA ARG A 144 -12.82 19.77 7.44
C ARG A 144 -11.82 18.98 6.61
N SER A 145 -10.59 19.49 6.53
CA SER A 145 -9.51 18.86 5.77
C SER A 145 -8.53 18.17 6.71
N PHE A 146 -8.21 16.91 6.43
CA PHE A 146 -7.25 16.10 7.17
C PHE A 146 -6.19 15.59 6.20
N THR A 147 -4.91 15.69 6.54
CA THR A 147 -3.83 15.12 5.72
C THR A 147 -2.99 14.19 6.58
N THR A 148 -2.79 12.96 6.10
CA THR A 148 -2.00 11.92 6.77
C THR A 148 -1.02 11.33 5.78
N GLY A 149 0.01 10.64 6.25
CA GLY A 149 1.08 10.13 5.40
C GLY A 149 2.44 10.18 6.09
N PRO A 150 3.48 9.67 5.41
CA PRO A 150 4.86 9.89 5.83
C PRO A 150 5.12 11.39 6.08
N GLY A 151 5.63 11.73 7.26
CA GLY A 151 5.85 13.11 7.70
C GLY A 151 4.60 13.90 8.13
N CYS A 152 3.38 13.37 7.94
CA CYS A 152 2.11 13.99 8.35
C CYS A 152 1.48 13.34 9.60
N GLY A 153 1.96 12.15 9.99
CA GLY A 153 1.29 11.29 10.97
C GLY A 153 0.14 10.48 10.34
N GLY A 154 -0.46 9.59 11.14
CA GLY A 154 -1.58 8.75 10.70
C GLY A 154 -1.23 7.73 9.59
N TYR A 155 0.06 7.45 9.37
CA TYR A 155 0.54 6.47 8.41
C TYR A 155 1.33 5.35 9.09
N THR A 156 1.11 4.12 8.63
CA THR A 156 1.82 2.93 9.09
C THR A 156 2.18 2.05 7.90
N GLY A 157 3.43 1.61 7.83
CA GLY A 157 3.87 0.54 6.92
C GLY A 157 3.84 -0.81 7.63
N VAL A 158 2.81 -1.61 7.38
CA VAL A 158 2.68 -2.95 7.95
C VAL A 158 3.53 -3.92 7.14
N GLY A 159 4.20 -4.86 7.82
CA GLY A 159 5.13 -5.82 7.18
C GLY A 159 6.37 -5.17 6.55
N SER A 160 6.67 -3.92 6.93
CA SER A 160 7.77 -3.19 6.31
C SER A 160 9.13 -3.74 6.73
N TYR A 161 10.04 -3.87 5.77
CA TYR A 161 11.44 -4.23 6.00
C TYR A 161 12.33 -3.34 5.14
N ARG A 162 13.59 -3.14 5.55
CA ARG A 162 14.56 -2.29 4.85
C ARG A 162 15.75 -3.14 4.41
N ASP A 163 16.01 -3.19 3.11
CA ASP A 163 17.20 -3.83 2.54
C ASP A 163 17.92 -2.95 1.50
N GLY A 164 17.46 -1.70 1.37
CA GLY A 164 18.00 -0.68 0.47
C GLY A 164 17.53 -0.75 -0.98
N ARG A 165 16.92 -1.85 -1.46
CA ARG A 165 16.48 -1.91 -2.87
C ARG A 165 15.25 -2.76 -3.18
N LYS A 166 15.06 -3.92 -2.54
CA LYS A 166 13.89 -4.80 -2.78
C LYS A 166 12.83 -4.65 -1.70
N GLY A 167 13.22 -4.10 -0.56
CA GLY A 167 12.36 -3.74 0.55
C GLY A 167 11.87 -2.31 0.42
N TRP A 168 11.34 -1.82 1.53
CA TRP A 168 10.80 -0.48 1.59
C TRP A 168 11.93 0.54 1.61
N VAL A 169 11.73 1.68 0.96
CA VAL A 169 12.73 2.76 0.91
C VAL A 169 12.07 4.08 1.26
N ASP A 170 12.59 4.76 2.26
CA ASP A 170 12.09 6.07 2.68
C ASP A 170 12.74 7.18 1.85
N HIS A 171 11.95 8.18 1.46
CA HIS A 171 12.38 9.32 0.65
C HIS A 171 11.85 10.63 1.23
N GLY A 172 12.60 11.72 1.03
CA GLY A 172 12.22 13.08 1.44
C GLY A 172 12.96 13.58 2.68
N ASP A 173 12.44 14.65 3.28
CA ASP A 173 13.06 15.39 4.38
C ASP A 173 12.36 15.20 5.75
N GLY A 174 11.44 14.23 5.83
CA GLY A 174 10.64 13.95 7.02
C GLY A 174 9.42 14.86 7.20
N ARG A 175 9.19 15.85 6.32
CA ARG A 175 8.02 16.73 6.40
C ARG A 175 6.84 16.20 5.62
N CYS A 176 5.65 16.63 6.04
CA CYS A 176 4.39 16.30 5.37
C CYS A 176 4.38 16.83 3.94
N GLY A 177 4.04 15.97 2.97
CA GLY A 177 3.92 16.31 1.55
C GLY A 177 5.22 16.23 0.74
N SER A 178 6.38 16.27 1.39
CA SER A 178 7.70 16.05 0.76
C SER A 178 8.28 14.67 1.05
N THR A 179 7.73 13.95 2.02
CA THR A 179 8.16 12.60 2.42
C THR A 179 7.24 11.54 1.82
N PHE A 180 7.84 10.44 1.35
CA PHE A 180 7.10 9.28 0.88
C PHE A 180 7.93 7.99 1.10
N VAL A 181 7.27 6.85 0.96
CA VAL A 181 7.89 5.54 1.07
C VAL A 181 7.63 4.75 -0.20
N SER A 182 8.68 4.20 -0.79
CA SER A 182 8.59 3.22 -1.86
C SER A 182 8.35 1.84 -1.26
N ILE A 183 7.21 1.26 -1.59
CA ILE A 183 6.72 -0.04 -1.11
C ILE A 183 6.94 -1.06 -2.22
N PRO A 184 7.60 -2.19 -1.94
CA PRO A 184 7.89 -3.18 -2.96
C PRO A 184 6.62 -3.82 -3.48
N MET A 185 6.65 -4.16 -4.77
CA MET A 185 5.57 -4.94 -5.37
C MET A 185 5.71 -6.42 -4.98
N SER A 186 4.59 -7.13 -4.97
CA SER A 186 4.53 -8.57 -4.67
C SER A 186 5.22 -9.44 -5.72
N GLY A 187 5.53 -8.91 -6.91
CA GLY A 187 6.05 -9.66 -8.05
C GLY A 187 4.97 -10.47 -8.79
N ASP A 188 3.70 -10.20 -8.51
CA ASP A 188 2.52 -10.77 -9.16
C ASP A 188 1.49 -9.66 -9.46
N ALA A 189 1.05 -9.57 -10.72
CA ALA A 189 0.08 -8.58 -11.16
C ALA A 189 -1.33 -8.77 -10.55
N ARG A 190 -1.65 -9.96 -10.03
CA ARG A 190 -2.98 -10.33 -9.55
C ARG A 190 -3.03 -10.61 -8.06
N ARG A 191 -1.89 -10.74 -7.40
CA ARG A 191 -1.80 -11.12 -6.00
C ARG A 191 -1.01 -10.08 -5.21
N ASP A 192 -1.57 -9.63 -4.10
CA ASP A 192 -0.87 -8.86 -3.07
C ASP A 192 -0.18 -9.78 -2.06
N ASP A 193 0.84 -9.25 -1.39
CA ASP A 193 1.34 -9.80 -0.14
C ASP A 193 0.46 -9.29 1.00
N GLY A 194 -0.43 -10.14 1.50
CA GLY A 194 -1.37 -9.79 2.58
C GLY A 194 -0.69 -9.44 3.92
N SER A 195 0.61 -9.75 4.07
CA SER A 195 1.38 -9.40 5.27
C SER A 195 2.01 -8.01 5.20
N ALA A 196 2.06 -7.38 4.02
CA ALA A 196 2.72 -6.09 3.81
C ALA A 196 1.83 -5.09 3.06
N TYR A 197 1.62 -3.91 3.63
CA TYR A 197 0.80 -2.85 3.03
C TYR A 197 1.04 -1.48 3.69
N GLY A 198 0.77 -0.41 2.95
CA GLY A 198 0.71 0.95 3.49
C GLY A 198 -0.69 1.25 4.01
N MET A 199 -0.80 1.91 5.16
CA MET A 199 -2.08 2.22 5.78
C MET A 199 -2.12 3.68 6.24
N TRP A 200 -3.21 4.39 5.92
CA TRP A 200 -3.51 5.72 6.41
C TRP A 200 -4.80 5.68 7.23
N THR A 201 -4.80 6.30 8.41
CA THR A 201 -5.96 6.36 9.30
C THR A 201 -6.38 7.80 9.57
N PHE A 202 -7.67 8.05 9.50
CA PHE A 202 -8.29 9.36 9.74
C PHE A 202 -9.36 9.24 10.82
N ALA A 203 -9.34 10.14 11.81
CA ALA A 203 -10.47 10.36 12.70
C ALA A 203 -11.44 11.35 12.04
N ALA A 204 -12.36 10.82 11.23
CA ALA A 204 -13.22 11.60 10.35
C ALA A 204 -14.66 11.10 10.36
N SER A 205 -15.62 12.02 10.19
CA SER A 205 -17.05 11.72 10.10
C SER A 205 -17.72 12.49 8.97
N GLY A 206 -18.79 11.93 8.43
CA GLY A 206 -19.58 12.51 7.34
C GLY A 206 -19.21 11.93 5.98
N THR A 207 -19.16 12.78 4.94
CA THR A 207 -18.75 12.39 3.59
C THR A 207 -17.39 13.00 3.26
N CYS A 208 -16.37 12.16 3.09
CA CYS A 208 -14.99 12.56 2.87
C CYS A 208 -14.59 12.33 1.42
N GLU A 209 -14.12 13.38 0.76
CA GLU A 209 -13.42 13.26 -0.51
C GLU A 209 -11.95 12.89 -0.26
N ILE A 210 -11.51 11.77 -0.81
CA ILE A 210 -10.14 11.29 -0.64
C ILE A 210 -9.32 11.68 -1.85
N SER A 211 -8.15 12.26 -1.60
CA SER A 211 -7.14 12.59 -2.59
C SER A 211 -5.80 11.99 -2.20
N VAL A 212 -5.07 11.42 -3.15
CA VAL A 212 -3.74 10.81 -2.93
C VAL A 212 -2.69 11.65 -3.66
N HIS A 213 -1.64 12.08 -2.97
CA HIS A 213 -0.49 12.70 -3.61
C HIS A 213 0.43 11.62 -4.15
N VAL A 214 0.69 11.64 -5.45
CA VAL A 214 1.69 10.77 -6.09
C VAL A 214 2.99 11.57 -6.20
N PRO A 215 4.07 11.18 -5.52
CA PRO A 215 5.32 11.94 -5.53
C PRO A 215 6.03 11.84 -6.89
N ASN A 216 7.00 12.73 -7.11
CA ASN A 216 7.96 12.58 -8.20
C ASN A 216 8.96 11.47 -7.87
N GLY A 217 9.52 10.83 -8.90
CA GLY A 217 10.57 9.82 -8.72
C GLY A 217 10.76 8.94 -9.94
N SER A 218 11.79 8.09 -9.87
CA SER A 218 12.05 7.06 -10.90
C SER A 218 11.01 5.93 -10.85
N LEU A 219 11.12 4.96 -11.78
CA LEU A 219 10.29 3.75 -11.74
C LEU A 219 10.50 2.95 -10.46
N GLU A 220 11.73 2.92 -9.95
CA GLU A 220 12.09 2.21 -8.72
C GLU A 220 11.49 2.87 -7.48
N GLN A 221 11.13 4.15 -7.58
CA GLN A 221 10.56 4.90 -6.46
C GLN A 221 9.02 5.00 -6.55
N VAL A 222 8.52 5.25 -7.76
CA VAL A 222 7.12 5.58 -8.05
C VAL A 222 6.70 4.86 -9.34
N GLY A 223 6.71 3.53 -9.30
CA GLY A 223 6.48 2.63 -10.43
C GLY A 223 5.09 2.00 -10.50
N GLY A 224 4.20 2.33 -9.56
CA GLY A 224 2.86 1.75 -9.48
C GLY A 224 2.05 1.81 -10.78
N ASN A 225 1.66 0.65 -11.31
CA ASN A 225 0.90 0.53 -12.56
C ASN A 225 0.03 -0.75 -12.64
N PRO A 226 -1.22 -0.69 -12.16
CA PRO A 226 -1.73 0.31 -11.23
C PRO A 226 -1.30 0.02 -9.78
N THR A 227 -1.39 1.02 -8.92
CA THR A 227 -1.40 0.85 -7.45
C THR A 227 -2.84 0.75 -6.99
N VAL A 228 -3.16 -0.32 -6.25
CA VAL A 228 -4.53 -0.60 -5.79
C VAL A 228 -4.68 -0.17 -4.34
N TYR A 229 -5.81 0.44 -4.04
CA TYR A 229 -6.18 0.90 -2.71
C TYR A 229 -7.53 0.35 -2.27
N TYR A 230 -7.64 0.03 -0.99
CA TYR A 230 -8.90 -0.27 -0.31
C TYR A 230 -9.27 0.81 0.69
N VAL A 231 -10.56 1.00 0.90
CA VAL A 231 -11.11 1.98 1.84
C VAL A 231 -12.02 1.26 2.83
N PHE A 232 -11.89 1.59 4.11
CA PHE A 232 -12.66 1.02 5.21
C PHE A 232 -13.25 2.11 6.11
N ASP A 233 -14.47 1.91 6.61
CA ASP A 233 -15.23 2.85 7.48
C ASP A 233 -14.90 2.66 8.96
N ARG A 234 -13.67 2.24 9.25
CA ARG A 234 -13.24 1.79 10.57
C ARG A 234 -11.74 2.03 10.74
N ASN A 235 -11.26 1.75 11.95
CA ASN A 235 -9.84 1.66 12.21
C ASN A 235 -9.30 0.31 11.77
N GLY A 236 -8.30 0.32 10.89
CA GLY A 236 -7.63 -0.88 10.39
C GLY A 236 -8.29 -1.48 9.15
N VAL A 237 -7.76 -2.64 8.72
CA VAL A 237 -8.01 -3.25 7.41
C VAL A 237 -8.71 -4.62 7.48
N GLY A 238 -9.42 -4.89 8.59
CA GLY A 238 -10.13 -6.15 8.77
C GLY A 238 -11.50 -6.19 8.09
N GLY A 239 -11.85 -7.35 7.53
CA GLY A 239 -13.14 -7.60 6.88
C GLY A 239 -13.21 -7.09 5.44
N THR A 240 -14.43 -6.90 4.93
CA THR A 240 -14.65 -6.42 3.56
C THR A 240 -14.44 -4.92 3.48
N PRO A 241 -13.63 -4.41 2.52
CA PRO A 241 -13.52 -2.98 2.29
C PRO A 241 -14.84 -2.41 1.78
N MET A 242 -15.15 -1.17 2.14
CA MET A 242 -16.35 -0.49 1.62
C MET A 242 -16.21 -0.18 0.12
N ALA A 243 -14.98 0.04 -0.32
CA ALA A 243 -14.65 0.44 -1.69
C ALA A 243 -13.20 0.12 -2.03
N SER A 244 -12.90 0.13 -3.32
CA SER A 244 -11.55 0.07 -3.85
C SER A 244 -11.37 1.06 -5.00
N PHE A 245 -10.14 1.53 -5.20
CA PHE A 245 -9.75 2.34 -6.34
C PHE A 245 -8.32 2.03 -6.76
N ALA A 246 -7.94 2.47 -7.95
CA ALA A 246 -6.62 2.20 -8.50
C ALA A 246 -6.04 3.48 -9.13
N ILE A 247 -4.75 3.71 -8.93
CA ILE A 247 -4.01 4.85 -9.50
C ILE A 247 -2.85 4.32 -10.32
N LYS A 248 -2.77 4.72 -11.58
CA LYS A 248 -1.56 4.53 -12.39
C LYS A 248 -0.54 5.62 -12.02
N GLN A 249 0.22 5.38 -10.96
CA GLN A 249 1.12 6.37 -10.34
C GLN A 249 2.16 6.91 -11.31
N VAL A 250 2.68 6.05 -12.19
CA VAL A 250 3.65 6.44 -13.22
C VAL A 250 3.18 7.60 -14.10
N ASP A 251 1.87 7.74 -14.32
CA ASP A 251 1.25 8.78 -15.16
C ASP A 251 0.83 10.02 -14.35
N LYS A 252 0.91 9.97 -13.01
CA LYS A 252 0.37 10.99 -12.09
C LYS A 252 1.42 11.57 -11.16
N ARG A 253 2.71 11.30 -11.39
CA ARG A 253 3.83 11.81 -10.58
C ARG A 253 3.77 13.33 -10.42
N GLY A 254 3.97 13.79 -9.18
CA GLY A 254 3.88 15.18 -8.77
C GLY A 254 2.46 15.74 -8.62
N GLN A 255 1.41 14.90 -8.71
CA GLN A 255 0.02 15.36 -8.72
C GLN A 255 -0.76 14.82 -7.52
N TRP A 256 -1.76 15.60 -7.11
CA TRP A 256 -2.86 15.09 -6.28
C TRP A 256 -3.92 14.46 -7.16
N VAL A 257 -4.31 13.23 -6.84
CA VAL A 257 -5.32 12.47 -7.56
C VAL A 257 -6.53 12.27 -6.67
N THR A 258 -7.69 12.81 -7.07
CA THR A 258 -8.97 12.58 -6.38
C THR A 258 -9.44 11.14 -6.64
N ALA A 259 -9.62 10.37 -5.58
CA ALA A 259 -10.02 8.96 -5.63
C ALA A 259 -11.56 8.78 -5.56
N GLY A 260 -12.26 9.71 -4.91
CA GLY A 260 -13.71 9.67 -4.77
C GLY A 260 -14.20 10.15 -3.41
N ARG A 261 -15.50 10.02 -3.17
CA ARG A 261 -16.18 10.43 -1.94
C ARG A 261 -16.70 9.21 -1.18
N PHE A 262 -16.37 9.13 0.10
CA PHE A 262 -16.65 7.96 0.94
C PHE A 262 -17.32 8.39 2.25
N LYS A 263 -18.24 7.57 2.75
CA LYS A 263 -18.88 7.81 4.06
C LYS A 263 -17.93 7.35 5.17
N ALA A 264 -17.82 8.15 6.23
CA ALA A 264 -17.02 7.83 7.40
C ALA A 264 -17.88 7.98 8.67
N SER A 265 -17.81 6.97 9.54
CA SER A 265 -18.61 6.87 10.78
C SER A 265 -17.77 7.15 12.03
N GLY A 266 -16.81 8.06 11.94
CA GLY A 266 -15.88 8.43 13.01
C GLY A 266 -14.44 8.01 12.73
N ASN A 267 -14.24 6.99 11.90
CA ASN A 267 -12.93 6.61 11.39
C ASN A 267 -12.98 6.26 9.91
N LEU A 268 -11.87 6.47 9.22
CA LEU A 268 -11.67 6.08 7.83
C LEU A 268 -10.24 5.56 7.68
N THR A 269 -10.09 4.38 7.07
CA THR A 269 -8.79 3.80 6.76
C THR A 269 -8.63 3.64 5.25
N VAL A 270 -7.49 4.05 4.72
CA VAL A 270 -7.07 3.75 3.35
C VAL A 270 -5.90 2.79 3.42
N GLN A 271 -5.93 1.73 2.62
CA GLN A 271 -4.89 0.73 2.52
C GLN A 271 -4.33 0.72 1.11
N LEU A 272 -3.01 0.77 0.94
CA LEU A 272 -2.30 0.55 -0.33
C LEU A 272 -1.79 -0.89 -0.36
N LEU A 273 -2.17 -1.63 -1.41
CA LEU A 273 -1.78 -3.02 -1.61
C LEU A 273 -0.48 -3.15 -2.38
N THR A 274 0.28 -4.21 -2.10
CA THR A 274 1.57 -4.51 -2.77
C THR A 274 1.41 -5.15 -4.15
N ARG A 275 0.19 -5.44 -4.60
CA ARG A 275 -0.08 -6.09 -5.91
C ARG A 275 0.62 -5.37 -7.06
N GLY A 276 1.45 -6.07 -7.83
CA GLY A 276 2.17 -5.50 -8.96
C GLY A 276 3.36 -6.35 -9.42
N GLN A 277 3.87 -6.06 -10.61
CA GLN A 277 5.06 -6.71 -11.18
C GLN A 277 6.27 -5.80 -11.06
N ASP A 278 7.35 -6.30 -10.46
CA ASP A 278 8.66 -5.64 -10.34
C ASP A 278 9.70 -6.21 -11.32
N ARG A 279 9.23 -6.91 -12.36
CA ARG A 279 10.05 -7.56 -13.38
C ARG A 279 9.34 -7.60 -14.72
N ASN A 280 10.11 -7.73 -15.78
CA ASN A 280 9.63 -7.95 -17.14
C ASN A 280 10.51 -8.99 -17.85
N GLY A 281 10.28 -9.20 -19.16
CA GLY A 281 11.04 -10.17 -19.96
C GLY A 281 12.55 -9.89 -20.06
N ALA A 282 12.99 -8.66 -19.75
CA ALA A 282 14.40 -8.26 -19.76
C ALA A 282 15.08 -8.40 -18.38
N GLY A 283 14.33 -8.59 -17.29
CA GLY A 283 14.86 -8.72 -15.94
C GLY A 283 14.05 -7.98 -14.89
N PRO A 284 14.62 -7.80 -13.67
CA PRO A 284 13.97 -7.02 -12.62
C PRO A 284 13.92 -5.54 -13.00
N THR A 285 12.75 -4.93 -12.84
CA THR A 285 12.54 -3.48 -12.95
C THR A 285 12.66 -2.78 -11.61
N HIS A 286 12.57 -3.54 -10.51
CA HIS A 286 12.53 -3.03 -9.14
C HIS A 286 11.48 -1.93 -8.96
N ALA A 287 10.38 -2.00 -9.70
CA ALA A 287 9.31 -1.03 -9.58
C ALA A 287 8.67 -1.10 -8.18
N HIS A 288 8.43 0.06 -7.57
CA HIS A 288 7.76 0.16 -6.26
C HIS A 288 6.47 0.97 -6.38
N HIS A 289 5.51 0.72 -5.52
CA HIS A 289 4.42 1.65 -5.28
C HIS A 289 4.89 2.78 -4.38
N ALA A 290 4.43 4.00 -4.60
CA ALA A 290 4.73 5.12 -3.70
C ALA A 290 3.58 5.34 -2.71
N ALA A 291 3.89 5.31 -1.42
CA ALA A 291 3.02 5.74 -0.34
C ALA A 291 3.44 7.13 0.13
N SER A 292 2.57 8.12 -0.11
CA SER A 292 2.81 9.54 0.17
C SER A 292 1.62 10.10 0.97
N ALA A 293 1.47 11.43 1.04
CA ALA A 293 0.36 12.07 1.71
C ALA A 293 -1.00 11.69 1.08
N VAL A 294 -1.99 11.46 1.92
CA VAL A 294 -3.40 11.27 1.57
C VAL A 294 -4.21 12.33 2.32
N ARG A 295 -5.10 13.00 1.60
CA ARG A 295 -5.99 14.04 2.13
C ARG A 295 -7.43 13.54 2.14
N ALA A 296 -8.15 13.86 3.21
CA ALA A 296 -9.58 13.64 3.37
C ALA A 296 -10.27 14.99 3.64
N ASP A 297 -11.07 15.46 2.68
CA ASP A 297 -11.86 16.67 2.79
C ASP A 297 -13.32 16.29 3.10
N CYS A 298 -13.73 16.43 4.37
CA CYS A 298 -14.96 15.88 4.91
C CYS A 298 -16.03 16.95 5.18
N THR A 299 -17.23 16.73 4.66
CA THR A 299 -18.42 17.50 5.01
C THR A 299 -19.30 16.68 5.97
N PRO A 300 -19.95 17.30 6.97
CA PRO A 300 -20.86 16.60 7.89
C PRO A 300 -21.90 15.72 7.19
#